data_AF-A0A2H9LBM3-F1
#
_entry.id   AF-A0A2H9LBM3-F1
#
_cell.length_a   1.000
_cell.length_b   1.000
_cell.length_c   1.000
_cell.angle_alpha   90.00
_cell.angle_beta   90.00
_cell.angle_gamma   90.00
#
_symmetry.space_group_name_H-M   'P 1'
#
loop_
_entity.id
_entity.type
_entity.pdbx_description
1 polymer ?
#
loop_
_entity_poly.entity_id
_entity_poly.type
_entity_poly.pdbx_seq_one_letter_code
_entity_poly.pdbx_strand_id
1 'polypeptide(L)'
;MGAKVKISKLDNQLLEAVDKCDLDGVKKALETGANPNAKDEYCDTVLIHAVERANEKLAMELTKLLLENGADATIVNDQGKTALIIASNAEVINLLKNPK
;
A
#
# COMPACT_ATOMS: atom_id res chain seq x y z
N MET A 1 8.01 -23.66 6.57
CA MET A 1 8.17 -22.33 7.20
C MET A 1 7.07 -21.46 6.64
N GLY A 2 6.11 -21.07 7.45
CA GLY A 2 4.94 -20.31 7.00
C GLY A 2 4.20 -19.84 8.23
N ALA A 3 4.80 -18.90 8.96
CA ALA A 3 4.05 -18.18 9.97
C ALA A 3 2.91 -17.51 9.21
N LYS A 4 1.66 -17.96 9.42
CA LYS A 4 0.48 -17.23 8.99
C LYS A 4 0.69 -15.80 9.46
N VAL A 5 0.87 -14.85 8.53
CA VAL A 5 0.91 -13.44 8.85
C VAL A 5 -0.37 -13.20 9.63
N LYS A 6 -0.26 -12.90 10.92
CA LYS A 6 -1.42 -12.64 11.75
C LYS A 6 -1.82 -11.22 11.45
N ILE A 7 -2.49 -11.02 10.31
CA ILE A 7 -2.95 -9.71 9.86
C ILE A 7 -3.93 -9.20 10.91
N SER A 8 -3.67 -8.01 11.45
CA SER A 8 -4.56 -7.43 12.45
C SER A 8 -5.86 -7.00 11.78
N LYS A 9 -6.93 -6.84 12.58
CA LYS A 9 -8.20 -6.33 12.06
C LYS A 9 -8.03 -4.96 11.39
N LEU A 10 -7.17 -4.10 11.93
CA LEU A 10 -6.91 -2.76 11.40
C LEU A 10 -6.14 -2.81 10.07
N ASP A 11 -5.17 -3.71 9.97
CA ASP A 11 -4.39 -3.93 8.73
C ASP A 11 -5.29 -4.44 7.59
N ASN A 12 -6.20 -5.37 7.91
CA ASN A 12 -7.21 -5.84 6.96
C ASN A 12 -8.16 -4.71 6.52
N GLN A 13 -8.55 -3.82 7.44
CA GLN A 13 -9.39 -2.67 7.11
C GLN A 13 -8.67 -1.68 6.19
N LEU A 14 -7.36 -1.46 6.40
CA LEU A 14 -6.54 -0.65 5.52
C LEU A 14 -6.44 -1.26 4.12
N LEU A 15 -6.12 -2.56 4.03
CA LEU A 15 -6.05 -3.30 2.76
C LEU A 15 -7.38 -3.22 1.99
N GLU A 16 -8.51 -3.47 2.66
CA GLU A 16 -9.84 -3.40 2.06
C GLU A 16 -10.18 -1.98 1.56
N ALA A 17 -9.81 -0.95 2.31
CA ALA A 17 -10.04 0.43 1.90
C ALA A 17 -9.20 0.82 0.67
N VAL A 18 -7.93 0.41 0.60
CA VAL A 18 -7.08 0.61 -0.57
C VAL A 18 -7.66 -0.12 -1.79
N ASP A 19 -8.06 -1.38 -1.63
CA ASP A 19 -8.65 -2.20 -2.70
C ASP A 19 -9.92 -1.57 -3.30
N LYS A 20 -10.71 -0.90 -2.45
CA LYS A 20 -11.92 -0.16 -2.88
C LYS A 20 -11.63 1.26 -3.34
N CYS A 21 -10.37 1.70 -3.30
CA CYS A 21 -9.95 3.09 -3.51
C CYS A 21 -10.69 4.10 -2.63
N ASP A 22 -11.04 3.71 -1.40
CA ASP A 22 -11.73 4.55 -0.42
C ASP A 22 -10.70 5.39 0.37
N LEU A 23 -10.41 6.60 -0.11
CA LEU A 23 -9.43 7.49 0.51
C LEU A 23 -9.76 7.85 1.96
N ASP A 24 -11.04 8.02 2.28
CA ASP A 24 -11.45 8.37 3.65
C ASP A 24 -11.35 7.15 4.57
N GLY A 25 -11.68 5.97 4.06
CA GLY A 25 -11.41 4.70 4.72
C GLY A 25 -9.92 4.48 5.02
N VAL A 26 -9.04 4.77 4.04
CA VAL A 26 -7.58 4.68 4.19
C VAL A 26 -7.07 5.63 5.27
N LYS A 27 -7.46 6.91 5.23
CA LYS A 27 -7.08 7.90 6.25
C LYS A 27 -7.50 7.43 7.64
N LYS A 28 -8.75 7.02 7.79
CA LYS A 28 -9.28 6.57 9.08
C LYS A 28 -8.56 5.32 9.61
N ALA A 29 -8.26 4.36 8.74
CA ALA A 29 -7.50 3.17 9.12
C ALA A 29 -6.10 3.55 9.62
N LEU A 30 -5.39 4.44 8.92
CA LEU A 30 -4.07 4.92 9.32
C LEU A 30 -4.12 5.71 10.64
N GLU A 31 -5.09 6.62 10.79
CA GLU A 31 -5.31 7.40 12.02
C GLU A 31 -5.63 6.52 13.23
N THR A 32 -6.27 5.37 13.01
CA THR A 32 -6.57 4.40 14.06
C THR A 32 -5.41 3.42 14.35
N GLY A 33 -4.26 3.61 13.70
CA GLY A 33 -3.04 2.85 13.97
C GLY A 33 -2.89 1.59 13.12
N ALA A 34 -3.58 1.48 11.98
CA ALA A 34 -3.26 0.43 11.01
C ALA A 34 -1.81 0.57 10.54
N ASN A 35 -1.14 -0.56 10.32
CA ASN A 35 0.23 -0.55 9.84
C ASN A 35 0.27 -0.06 8.39
N PRO A 36 0.98 1.05 8.06
CA PRO A 36 1.13 1.52 6.68
C PRO A 36 1.94 0.55 5.80
N ASN A 37 2.54 -0.49 6.40
CA ASN A 37 3.23 -1.60 5.74
C ASN A 37 2.48 -2.92 5.87
N ALA A 38 1.17 -2.87 6.16
CA ALA A 38 0.31 -4.05 6.20
C ALA A 38 0.45 -4.87 4.91
N LYS A 39 0.48 -6.19 5.09
CA LYS A 39 0.61 -7.17 4.02
C LYS A 39 -0.60 -8.08 3.99
N ASP A 40 -1.03 -8.45 2.80
CA ASP A 40 -2.04 -9.49 2.61
C ASP A 40 -1.43 -10.91 2.70
N GLU A 41 -2.21 -11.92 2.33
CA GLU A 41 -1.78 -13.33 2.36
C GLU A 41 -0.72 -13.68 1.28
N TYR A 42 -0.52 -12.83 0.28
CA TYR A 42 0.51 -12.95 -0.77
C TYR A 42 1.74 -12.08 -0.50
N CYS A 43 1.83 -11.54 0.71
CA CYS A 43 2.84 -10.57 1.14
C CYS A 43 2.83 -9.27 0.34
N ASP A 44 1.76 -8.97 -0.41
CA ASP A 44 1.58 -7.69 -1.09
C ASP A 44 1.29 -6.62 -0.04
N THR A 45 2.08 -5.55 -0.07
CA THR A 45 1.89 -4.42 0.84
C THR A 45 0.72 -3.56 0.39
N VAL A 46 0.11 -2.80 1.30
CA VAL A 46 -0.91 -1.79 0.95
C VAL A 46 -0.44 -0.84 -0.15
N LEU A 47 0.86 -0.56 -0.24
CA LEU A 47 1.43 0.28 -1.28
C LEU A 47 1.45 -0.43 -2.65
N ILE A 48 1.68 -1.75 -2.69
CA ILE A 48 1.55 -2.56 -3.90
C ILE A 48 0.09 -2.56 -4.40
N HIS A 49 -0.88 -2.77 -3.49
CA HIS A 49 -2.30 -2.71 -3.85
C HIS A 49 -2.70 -1.35 -4.42
N ALA A 50 -2.21 -0.25 -3.83
CA ALA A 50 -2.50 1.10 -4.28
C ALA A 50 -2.04 1.38 -5.71
N VAL A 51 -0.91 0.82 -6.14
CA VAL A 51 -0.37 1.04 -7.50
C VAL A 51 -0.93 0.07 -8.53
N GLU A 52 -1.35 -1.12 -8.13
CA GLU A 52 -1.84 -2.16 -9.04
C GLU A 52 -3.32 -1.98 -9.39
N ARG A 53 -4.14 -1.59 -8.41
CA ARG A 53 -5.61 -1.69 -8.53
C ARG A 53 -6.32 -0.38 -8.82
N ALA A 54 -5.71 0.74 -8.45
CA ALA A 54 -6.31 2.05 -8.64
C ALA A 54 -6.08 2.58 -10.06
N ASN A 55 -7.00 3.41 -10.55
CA ASN A 55 -6.73 4.19 -11.76
C ASN A 55 -5.60 5.22 -11.50
N GLU A 56 -5.04 5.79 -12.56
CA GLU A 56 -3.85 6.66 -12.47
C GLU A 56 -3.94 7.77 -11.39
N LYS A 57 -5.08 8.47 -11.32
CA LYS A 57 -5.28 9.54 -10.36
C LYS A 57 -5.37 9.02 -8.92
N LEU A 58 -6.16 7.97 -8.70
CA LEU A 58 -6.33 7.39 -7.37
C LEU A 58 -5.06 6.68 -6.89
N ALA A 59 -4.32 6.04 -7.79
CA ALA A 59 -3.02 5.44 -7.49
C ALA A 59 -2.05 6.50 -6.94
N MET A 60 -2.02 7.69 -7.56
CA MET A 60 -1.20 8.80 -7.08
C MET A 60 -1.64 9.29 -5.69
N GLU A 61 -2.93 9.52 -5.47
CA GLU A 61 -3.45 10.01 -4.19
C GLU A 61 -3.25 9.00 -3.05
N LEU A 62 -3.52 7.71 -3.29
CA LEU A 62 -3.29 6.63 -2.34
C LEU A 62 -1.80 6.45 -2.04
N THR A 63 -0.95 6.42 -3.08
CA THR A 63 0.51 6.31 -2.92
C THR A 63 1.05 7.43 -2.04
N LYS A 64 0.66 8.68 -2.33
CA LYS A 64 1.08 9.84 -1.55
C LYS A 64 0.64 9.72 -0.10
N LEU A 65 -0.64 9.40 0.14
CA LEU A 65 -1.18 9.28 1.49
C LEU A 65 -0.48 8.19 2.31
N LEU A 66 -0.23 7.03 1.70
CA LEU A 66 0.47 5.91 2.35
C LEU A 66 1.92 6.27 2.69
N LEU A 67 2.65 6.89 1.74
CA LEU A 67 4.04 7.35 1.97
C LEU A 67 4.12 8.41 3.07
N GLU A 68 3.21 9.39 3.08
CA GLU A 68 3.12 10.42 4.13
C GLU A 68 2.87 9.82 5.53
N ASN A 69 2.31 8.61 5.61
CA ASN A 69 2.10 7.86 6.84
C ASN A 69 3.20 6.81 7.12
N GLY A 70 4.32 6.84 6.40
CA GLY A 70 5.48 5.98 6.66
C GLY A 70 5.43 4.61 5.99
N ALA A 71 4.65 4.45 4.91
CA ALA A 71 4.75 3.27 4.07
C ALA A 71 6.16 3.18 3.43
N ASP A 72 6.76 2.00 3.50
CA ASP A 72 8.08 1.69 2.97
C ASP A 72 7.96 1.09 1.57
N ALA A 73 8.35 1.89 0.57
CA ALA A 73 8.33 1.50 -0.84
C ALA A 73 9.39 0.46 -1.23
N THR A 74 10.31 0.10 -0.32
CA THR A 74 11.37 -0.87 -0.58
C THR A 74 10.97 -2.32 -0.25
N ILE A 75 9.83 -2.50 0.42
CA ILE A 75 9.35 -3.84 0.80
C ILE A 75 8.93 -4.61 -0.45
N VAL A 76 9.43 -5.85 -0.54
CA VAL A 76 9.05 -6.81 -1.58
C VAL A 76 7.91 -7.73 -1.12
N ASN A 77 7.07 -8.12 -2.09
CA ASN A 77 6.13 -9.22 -1.94
C ASN A 77 6.82 -10.60 -2.12
N ASP A 78 6.04 -11.68 -2.10
CA ASP A 78 6.56 -13.05 -2.25
C ASP A 78 7.14 -13.34 -3.65
N GLN A 79 6.83 -12.49 -4.65
CA GLN A 79 7.44 -12.55 -5.98
C GLN A 79 8.75 -11.74 -6.07
N GLY A 80 9.20 -11.12 -4.98
CA GLY A 80 10.38 -10.25 -4.96
C GLY A 80 10.15 -8.88 -5.62
N LYS A 81 8.90 -8.45 -5.81
CA LYS A 81 8.54 -7.17 -6.45
C LYS A 81 8.22 -6.11 -5.40
N THR A 82 8.73 -4.90 -5.59
CA THR A 82 8.32 -3.70 -4.85
C THR A 82 7.19 -2.97 -5.56
N ALA A 83 6.55 -2.00 -4.88
CA ALA A 83 5.57 -1.11 -5.52
C ALA A 83 6.15 -0.39 -6.75
N LEU A 84 7.44 -0.03 -6.72
CA LEU A 84 8.12 0.64 -7.84
C LEU A 84 8.23 -0.26 -9.08
N ILE A 85 8.41 -1.58 -8.91
CA ILE A 85 8.49 -2.54 -10.02
C ILE A 85 7.11 -2.72 -10.68
N ILE A 86 6.04 -2.57 -9.90
CA ILE A 86 4.66 -2.81 -10.34
C ILE A 86 4.04 -1.56 -10.96
N ALA A 87 4.41 -0.36 -10.48
CA ALA A 87 3.87 0.91 -10.96
C ALA A 87 4.09 1.12 -12.46
N SER A 88 3.01 1.46 -13.17
CA SER A 88 3.02 1.76 -14.61
C SER A 88 2.94 3.25 -14.94
N ASN A 89 2.52 4.08 -13.96
CA ASN A 89 2.35 5.52 -14.11
C ASN A 89 3.63 6.28 -13.73
N ALA A 90 4.07 7.21 -14.58
CA ALA A 90 5.30 7.97 -14.41
C ALA A 90 5.33 8.85 -13.14
N GLU A 91 4.19 9.45 -12.76
CA GLU A 91 4.07 10.28 -11.56
C GLU A 91 4.17 9.43 -10.29
N VAL A 92 3.49 8.27 -10.26
CA VAL A 92 3.60 7.29 -9.17
C VAL A 92 5.03 6.76 -9.04
N ILE A 93 5.67 6.41 -10.16
CA ILE A 93 7.08 6.00 -10.19
C ILE A 93 7.97 7.08 -9.58
N ASN A 94 7.71 8.36 -9.87
CA ASN A 94 8.50 9.45 -9.32
C ASN A 94 8.31 9.63 -7.81
N LEU A 95 7.08 9.46 -7.30
CA LEU A 95 6.79 9.47 -5.86
C LEU A 95 7.52 8.33 -5.13
N LEU A 96 7.49 7.12 -5.69
CA LEU A 96 8.13 5.95 -5.09
C LEU A 96 9.66 6.00 -5.10
N LYS A 97 10.26 6.67 -6.10
CA LYS A 97 11.72 6.88 -6.14
C LYS A 97 12.20 7.91 -5.12
N ASN A 98 11.34 8.84 -4.72
CA ASN A 98 11.67 9.94 -3.83
C ASN A 98 10.60 10.05 -2.73
N PRO A 99 10.48 9.05 -1.84
CA PRO A 99 9.58 9.14 -0.69
C PRO A 99 10.03 10.30 0.19
N LYS A 100 9.07 11.14 0.62
CA LYS A 100 9.35 12.32 1.46
C LYS A 100 9.57 11.95 2.92
#